data_AF-A0AAV6YPD6-F1
#
_entry.id   AF-A0AAV6YPD6-F1
#
_cell.length_a   1.000
_cell.length_b   1.000
_cell.length_c   1.000
_cell.angle_alpha   90.00
_cell.angle_beta   90.00
_cell.angle_gamma   90.00
#
_symmetry.space_group_name_H-M   'P 1'
#
loop_
_entity.id
_entity.type
_entity.pdbx_description
1 polymer ?
#
loop_
_entity_poly.entity_id
_entity_poly.type
_entity_poly.pdbx_seq_one_letter_code
_entity_poly.pdbx_strand_id
1 'polypeptide(L)'
;VPKPAGVKKGWQRALAVVCDFKLFLYDIPEGKTSQPSCVVSQVIDMRDEEFAVSSVLASDVIHANRKDIPCIFRVTASQLSASSNKCSILLLADSESDRGRWVGALNELHRILKKNKLKDRSVYVPKEAYDSTLPLIKNTQSASILGKV
;
A
#
# COMPACT_ATOMS: atom_id res chain seq x y z
N VAL A 1 -2.80 -0.43 9.44
CA VAL A 1 -2.39 -1.54 8.53
C VAL A 1 -2.32 -2.85 9.31
N PRO A 2 -2.41 -4.04 8.69
CA PRO A 2 -2.19 -5.31 9.39
C PRO A 2 -0.81 -5.34 10.05
N LYS A 3 -0.69 -6.02 11.19
CA LYS A 3 0.63 -6.34 11.76
C LYS A 3 1.41 -7.27 10.81
N PRO A 4 2.76 -7.36 10.89
CA PRO A 4 3.57 -8.16 9.97
C PRO A 4 3.14 -9.63 9.85
N ALA A 5 2.63 -10.22 10.93
CA ALA A 5 2.09 -11.59 10.95
C ALA A 5 0.60 -11.68 10.53
N GLY A 6 0.10 -10.66 9.83
CA GLY A 6 -1.24 -10.58 9.25
C GLY A 6 -2.34 -10.12 10.21
N VAL A 7 -3.56 -9.99 9.66
CA VAL A 7 -4.76 -9.52 10.38
C VAL A 7 -5.07 -10.35 11.62
N LYS A 8 -4.73 -11.64 11.63
CA LYS A 8 -4.89 -12.54 12.79
C LYS A 8 -4.12 -12.05 14.03
N LYS A 9 -3.04 -11.29 13.85
CA LYS A 9 -2.27 -10.67 14.94
C LYS A 9 -2.72 -9.24 15.26
N GLY A 10 -3.76 -8.77 14.60
CA GLY A 10 -4.35 -7.45 14.78
C GLY A 10 -3.80 -6.40 13.82
N TRP A 11 -4.09 -5.15 14.17
CA TRP A 11 -3.76 -3.97 13.40
C TRP A 11 -2.66 -3.18 14.10
N GLN A 12 -1.82 -2.50 13.32
CA GLN A 12 -0.91 -1.47 13.79
C GLN A 12 -1.34 -0.12 13.22
N ARG A 13 -1.14 0.93 14.02
CA ARG A 13 -1.46 2.30 13.62
C ARG A 13 -0.45 2.78 12.58
N ALA A 14 -0.93 3.55 11.63
CA ALA A 14 -0.10 4.21 10.64
C ALA A 14 -0.67 5.60 10.34
N LEU A 15 0.19 6.56 10.07
CA LEU A 15 -0.20 7.81 9.44
C LEU A 15 -0.25 7.58 7.93
N ALA A 16 -1.41 7.85 7.33
CA ALA A 16 -1.60 7.82 5.89
C ALA A 16 -1.59 9.25 5.32
N VAL A 17 -0.75 9.50 4.32
CA VAL A 17 -0.64 10.79 3.64
C VAL A 17 -0.80 10.59 2.15
N VAL A 18 -1.59 11.44 1.50
CA VAL A 18 -1.72 11.46 0.04
C VAL A 18 -1.06 12.72 -0.51
N CYS A 19 -0.10 12.56 -1.40
CA CYS A 19 0.60 13.66 -2.08
C CYS A 19 1.11 13.18 -3.44
N ASP A 20 1.08 14.03 -4.49
CA ASP A 20 1.51 13.67 -5.85
C ASP A 20 0.95 12.31 -6.36
N PHE A 21 -0.34 12.07 -6.12
CA PHE A 21 -1.00 10.80 -6.48
C PHE A 21 -0.29 9.55 -5.92
N LYS A 22 0.37 9.69 -4.77
CA LYS A 22 0.94 8.58 -4.00
C LYS A 22 0.30 8.55 -2.63
N LEU A 23 0.05 7.34 -2.15
CA LEU A 23 -0.34 7.05 -0.78
C LEU A 23 0.92 6.62 -0.01
N PHE A 24 1.35 7.45 0.93
CA PHE A 24 2.45 7.19 1.85
C PHE A 24 1.89 6.67 3.17
N LEU A 25 2.50 5.60 3.70
CA LEU A 25 2.19 5.04 4.99
C LEU A 25 3.43 5.16 5.88
N TYR A 26 3.23 5.68 7.09
CA TYR A 26 4.26 5.79 8.12
C TYR A 26 3.79 5.02 9.35
N ASP A 27 4.58 4.07 9.81
CA ASP A 27 4.22 3.29 10.99
C ASP A 27 4.21 4.18 12.24
N ILE A 28 3.24 3.96 13.12
CA ILE A 28 3.17 4.58 14.44
C ILE A 28 3.43 3.47 15.47
N PRO A 29 4.62 3.42 16.10
CA PRO A 29 4.95 2.42 17.10
C PRO A 29 3.99 2.44 18.29
N GLU A 30 3.69 1.26 18.83
CA GLU A 30 2.91 1.14 20.08
C GLU A 30 3.77 1.63 21.26
N GLY A 31 3.33 2.66 21.99
CA GLY A 31 4.07 3.18 23.15
C GLY A 31 3.84 4.66 23.48
N LYS A 32 4.61 5.17 24.47
CA LYS A 32 4.39 6.47 25.15
C LYS A 32 4.53 7.70 24.25
N THR A 33 5.25 7.60 23.13
CA THR A 33 5.38 8.66 22.14
C THR A 33 4.78 8.14 20.83
N SER A 34 3.46 8.15 20.71
CA SER A 34 2.73 7.70 19.52
C SER A 34 2.91 8.65 18.31
N GLN A 35 4.16 8.99 17.99
CA GLN A 35 4.53 9.81 16.85
C GLN A 35 4.79 8.93 15.63
N PRO A 36 4.42 9.38 14.41
CA PRO A 36 4.77 8.68 13.17
C PRO A 36 6.29 8.56 13.00
N SER A 37 6.72 7.45 12.42
CA SER A 37 8.10 7.26 11.94
C SER A 37 8.50 8.38 10.96
N CYS A 38 9.77 8.81 11.02
CA CYS A 38 10.36 9.71 10.01
C CYS A 38 10.71 8.98 8.70
N VAL A 39 10.68 7.64 8.71
CA VAL A 39 10.90 6.79 7.54
C VAL A 39 9.55 6.26 7.06
N VAL A 40 9.31 6.40 5.76
CA VAL A 40 8.12 5.83 5.11
C VAL A 40 8.20 4.31 5.12
N SER A 41 7.14 3.64 5.59
CA SER A 41 7.09 2.18 5.58
C SER A 41 6.61 1.64 4.24
N GLN A 42 5.69 2.35 3.58
CA GLN A 42 5.21 1.97 2.26
C GLN A 42 4.79 3.19 1.42
N VAL A 43 5.06 3.12 0.11
CA VAL A 43 4.56 4.06 -0.88
C VAL A 43 3.79 3.29 -1.93
N ILE A 44 2.57 3.75 -2.24
CA ILE A 44 1.73 3.18 -3.29
C ILE A 44 1.48 4.29 -4.31
N ASP A 45 1.99 4.14 -5.52
CA ASP A 45 1.76 5.10 -6.61
C ASP A 45 0.44 4.75 -7.31
N MET A 46 -0.48 5.71 -7.37
CA MET A 46 -1.78 5.52 -8.02
C MET A 46 -1.70 5.45 -9.54
N ARG A 47 -0.52 5.75 -10.11
CA ARG A 47 -0.25 5.60 -11.55
C ARG A 47 0.02 4.14 -11.94
N ASP A 48 0.21 3.26 -10.97
CA ASP A 48 0.39 1.82 -11.19
C ASP A 48 -0.83 1.24 -11.93
N GLU A 49 -0.57 0.40 -12.95
CA GLU A 49 -1.63 -0.19 -13.79
C GLU A 49 -2.60 -1.05 -12.98
N GLU A 50 -2.09 -1.70 -11.93
CA GLU A 50 -2.85 -2.55 -11.01
C GLU A 50 -3.37 -1.76 -9.79
N PHE A 51 -3.26 -0.43 -9.80
CA PHE A 51 -3.85 0.40 -8.75
C PHE A 51 -5.38 0.30 -8.78
N ALA A 52 -5.93 -0.16 -7.67
CA ALA A 52 -7.36 -0.16 -7.42
C ALA A 52 -7.65 0.01 -5.92
N VAL A 53 -8.82 0.56 -5.62
CA VAL A 53 -9.30 0.72 -4.25
C VAL A 53 -10.72 0.21 -4.13
N SER A 54 -10.96 -0.70 -3.19
CA SER A 54 -12.27 -1.33 -3.02
C SER A 54 -12.66 -1.51 -1.56
N SER A 55 -13.96 -1.62 -1.31
CA SER A 55 -14.48 -2.22 -0.07
C SER A 55 -14.04 -3.70 0.03
N VAL A 56 -14.17 -4.28 1.22
CA VAL A 56 -13.98 -5.71 1.44
C VAL A 56 -15.26 -6.39 1.91
N LEU A 57 -15.41 -7.67 1.58
CA LEU A 57 -16.43 -8.56 2.12
C LEU A 57 -15.89 -9.31 3.34
N ALA A 58 -16.76 -9.90 4.15
CA ALA A 58 -16.32 -10.75 5.26
C ALA A 58 -15.44 -11.94 4.80
N SER A 59 -15.69 -12.47 3.60
CA SER A 59 -14.89 -13.52 2.98
C SER A 59 -13.48 -13.07 2.61
N ASP A 60 -13.27 -11.78 2.38
CA ASP A 60 -11.95 -11.21 2.08
C ASP A 60 -11.06 -11.07 3.33
N VAL A 61 -11.70 -10.96 4.50
CA VAL A 61 -11.05 -10.63 5.78
C VAL A 61 -11.47 -11.57 6.90
N ILE A 62 -11.37 -12.88 6.65
CA ILE A 62 -11.84 -13.95 7.57
C ILE A 62 -11.25 -13.89 8.99
N HIS A 63 -10.11 -13.22 9.17
CA HIS A 63 -9.43 -13.06 10.46
C HIS A 63 -9.75 -11.72 11.15
N ALA A 64 -10.47 -10.80 10.50
CA ALA A 64 -10.82 -9.51 11.07
C ALA A 64 -11.96 -9.64 12.09
N ASN A 65 -11.99 -8.73 13.06
CA ASN A 65 -13.15 -8.60 13.94
C ASN A 65 -14.35 -8.14 13.11
N ARG A 66 -15.53 -8.76 13.31
CA ARG A 66 -16.75 -8.43 12.56
C ARG A 66 -17.14 -6.95 12.67
N LYS A 67 -16.85 -6.31 13.80
CA LYS A 67 -17.11 -4.88 14.01
C LYS A 67 -16.21 -3.98 13.15
N ASP A 68 -15.02 -4.45 12.81
CA ASP A 68 -14.05 -3.68 12.03
C ASP A 68 -14.33 -3.77 10.53
N ILE A 69 -14.98 -4.85 10.06
CA ILE A 69 -15.19 -5.12 8.62
C ILE A 69 -15.74 -3.92 7.84
N PRO A 70 -16.78 -3.19 8.29
CA PRO A 70 -17.29 -2.02 7.57
C PRO A 70 -16.27 -0.87 7.43
N CYS A 71 -15.26 -0.85 8.30
CA CYS A 71 -14.21 0.15 8.35
C CYS A 71 -12.95 -0.27 7.57
N ILE A 72 -12.93 -1.48 6.98
CA ILE A 72 -11.79 -1.99 6.20
C ILE A 72 -12.00 -1.68 4.71
N PHE A 73 -10.93 -1.29 4.05
CA PHE A 73 -10.84 -1.24 2.60
C PHE A 73 -9.53 -1.84 2.11
N ARG A 74 -9.47 -2.12 0.81
CA ARG A 74 -8.31 -2.71 0.14
C ARG A 74 -7.74 -1.70 -0.84
N VAL A 75 -6.41 -1.63 -0.90
CA VAL A 75 -5.67 -0.97 -1.98
C VAL A 75 -4.80 -2.02 -2.64
N THR A 76 -4.83 -2.09 -3.97
CA THR A 76 -3.95 -2.94 -4.76
C THR A 76 -2.97 -2.08 -5.55
N ALA A 77 -1.83 -2.66 -5.89
CA ALA A 77 -0.83 -2.13 -6.82
C ALA A 77 0.03 -3.30 -7.32
N SER A 78 0.92 -3.07 -8.28
CA SER A 78 1.82 -4.12 -8.77
C SER A 78 2.80 -4.54 -7.66
N GLN A 79 3.10 -5.83 -7.58
CA GLN A 79 4.16 -6.35 -6.70
C GLN A 79 5.33 -6.86 -7.53
N LEU A 80 6.53 -6.49 -7.11
CA LEU A 80 7.78 -7.13 -7.54
C LEU A 80 7.88 -8.49 -6.86
N SER A 81 7.06 -9.47 -7.26
CA SER A 81 7.22 -10.86 -6.79
C SER A 81 7.12 -11.85 -7.96
N ALA A 82 7.95 -12.90 -7.92
CA ALA A 82 8.08 -13.90 -8.98
C ALA A 82 6.80 -14.72 -9.26
N SER A 83 5.79 -14.69 -8.37
CA SER A 83 4.58 -15.51 -8.48
C SER A 83 3.25 -14.75 -8.37
N SER A 84 3.23 -13.54 -7.80
CA SER A 84 2.04 -12.68 -7.77
C SER A 84 2.38 -11.29 -8.30
N ASN A 85 1.72 -10.90 -9.39
CA ASN A 85 1.91 -9.56 -9.97
C ASN A 85 1.19 -8.46 -9.17
N LYS A 86 0.47 -8.80 -8.08
CA LYS A 86 -0.37 -7.84 -7.34
C LYS A 86 -0.08 -7.85 -5.84
N CYS A 87 0.26 -6.67 -5.32
CA CYS A 87 0.31 -6.36 -3.91
C CYS A 87 -1.10 -5.95 -3.47
N SER A 88 -1.60 -6.52 -2.37
CA SER A 88 -2.90 -6.16 -1.79
C SER A 88 -2.71 -5.80 -0.34
N ILE A 89 -2.90 -4.53 0.01
CA ILE A 89 -2.89 -4.05 1.39
C ILE A 89 -4.32 -3.81 1.89
N LEU A 90 -4.58 -4.23 3.11
CA LEU A 90 -5.80 -3.90 3.84
C LEU A 90 -5.55 -2.68 4.72
N LEU A 91 -6.51 -1.76 4.78
CA LEU A 91 -6.47 -0.55 5.59
C LEU A 91 -7.73 -0.49 6.43
N LEU A 92 -7.57 -0.47 7.75
CA LEU A 92 -8.64 -0.23 8.71
C LEU A 92 -8.67 1.27 9.02
N ALA A 93 -9.79 1.93 8.72
CA ALA A 93 -10.05 3.30 9.13
C ALA A 93 -10.70 3.35 10.53
N ASP A 94 -10.72 4.52 11.14
CA ASP A 94 -11.31 4.71 12.48
C ASP A 94 -12.84 4.52 12.49
N SER A 95 -13.50 4.73 11.35
CA SER A 95 -14.94 4.52 11.17
C SER A 95 -15.29 4.12 9.74
N GLU A 96 -16.50 3.58 9.55
CA GLU A 96 -17.06 3.31 8.22
C GLU A 96 -17.16 4.59 7.38
N SER A 97 -17.48 5.72 8.02
CA SER A 97 -17.55 7.01 7.35
C SER A 97 -16.17 7.48 6.86
N ASP A 98 -15.12 7.30 7.65
CA ASP A 98 -13.75 7.64 7.26
C ASP A 98 -13.23 6.71 6.18
N ARG A 99 -13.52 5.40 6.29
CA ARG A 99 -13.30 4.45 5.19
C ARG A 99 -14.00 4.94 3.93
N GLY A 100 -15.24 5.42 4.03
CA GLY A 100 -16.00 6.03 2.94
C GLY A 100 -15.24 7.16 2.24
N ARG A 101 -14.77 8.13 3.03
CA ARG A 101 -13.97 9.28 2.57
C ARG A 101 -12.67 8.84 1.90
N TRP A 102 -11.94 7.91 2.49
CA TRP A 102 -10.69 7.38 1.93
C TRP A 102 -10.90 6.71 0.58
N VAL A 103 -11.85 5.77 0.48
CA VAL A 103 -12.14 5.08 -0.78
C VAL A 103 -12.62 6.05 -1.85
N GLY A 104 -13.45 7.04 -1.49
CA GLY A 104 -13.92 8.06 -2.42
C GLY A 104 -12.79 8.95 -2.94
N ALA A 105 -11.96 9.48 -2.06
CA ALA A 105 -10.84 10.35 -2.41
C ALA A 105 -9.82 9.63 -3.31
N LEU A 106 -9.42 8.41 -2.95
CA LEU A 106 -8.44 7.64 -3.73
C LEU A 106 -8.98 7.25 -5.12
N ASN A 107 -10.24 6.84 -5.21
CA ASN A 107 -10.85 6.54 -6.51
C ASN A 107 -10.98 7.79 -7.39
N GLU A 108 -11.32 8.94 -6.81
CA GLU A 108 -11.42 10.19 -7.56
C GLU A 108 -10.05 10.65 -8.08
N LEU A 109 -9.00 10.54 -7.27
CA LEU A 109 -7.63 10.80 -7.71
C LEU A 109 -7.21 9.87 -8.85
N HIS A 110 -7.51 8.56 -8.75
CA HIS A 110 -7.25 7.60 -9.82
C HIS A 110 -8.01 7.92 -11.11
N ARG A 111 -9.28 8.33 -10.99
CA ARG A 111 -10.10 8.76 -12.13
C ARG A 111 -9.51 9.99 -12.81
N ILE A 112 -9.04 10.96 -12.03
CA ILE A 112 -8.37 12.17 -12.54
C ILE A 112 -7.08 11.80 -13.28
N LEU A 113 -6.25 10.89 -12.76
CA LEU A 113 -5.05 10.39 -13.46
C LEU A 113 -5.40 9.81 -14.82
N LYS A 114 -6.36 8.86 -14.86
CA LYS A 114 -6.78 8.19 -16.10
C LYS A 114 -7.35 9.17 -17.12
N LYS A 115 -8.17 10.13 -16.68
CA LYS A 115 -8.77 11.14 -17.55
C LYS A 115 -7.72 12.06 -18.19
N ASN A 116 -6.73 12.50 -17.41
CA ASN A 116 -5.73 13.46 -17.88
C ASN A 116 -4.56 12.82 -18.62
N LYS A 117 -4.49 11.47 -18.70
CA LYS A 117 -3.38 10.74 -19.31
C LYS A 117 -2.02 11.23 -18.80
N LEU A 118 -1.95 11.54 -17.50
CA LEU A 118 -0.71 11.97 -16.87
C LEU A 118 0.29 10.84 -17.09
N LYS A 119 1.34 11.12 -17.89
CA LYS A 119 2.29 10.10 -18.35
C LYS A 119 2.81 9.31 -17.16
N ASP A 120 2.86 7.99 -17.33
CA ASP A 120 3.68 7.18 -16.47
C ASP A 120 5.12 7.74 -16.53
N ARG A 121 5.66 8.08 -15.37
CA ARG A 121 7.03 8.60 -15.24
C ARG A 121 8.02 7.47 -15.03
N SER A 122 7.57 6.21 -15.05
CA SER A 122 8.46 5.07 -14.99
C SER A 122 9.30 5.02 -16.28
N VAL A 123 10.59 5.36 -16.15
CA VAL A 123 11.59 5.17 -17.23
C VAL A 123 12.11 3.73 -17.22
N TYR A 124 11.92 3.02 -16.10
CA TYR A 124 12.37 1.66 -15.87
C TYR A 124 11.32 0.90 -15.07
N VAL A 125 11.04 -0.34 -15.51
CA VAL A 125 10.21 -1.28 -14.75
C VAL A 125 11.17 -2.09 -13.86
N PRO A 126 11.14 -1.92 -12.53
CA PRO A 126 11.93 -2.77 -11.64
C PRO A 126 11.50 -4.23 -11.84
N LYS A 127 12.44 -5.17 -11.70
CA LYS A 127 12.16 -6.60 -11.67
C LYS A 127 12.78 -7.20 -10.43
N GLU A 128 12.09 -8.15 -9.80
CA GLU A 128 12.65 -8.90 -8.69
C GLU A 128 13.86 -9.70 -9.22
N ALA A 129 15.05 -9.38 -8.72
CA ALA A 129 16.28 -10.09 -9.05
C ALA A 129 16.51 -11.31 -8.13
N TYR A 130 15.73 -11.42 -7.06
CA TYR A 130 15.88 -12.42 -6.03
C TYR A 130 14.54 -12.75 -5.37
N ASP A 131 14.18 -14.03 -5.36
CA ASP A 131 12.95 -14.52 -4.72
C ASP A 131 12.98 -14.31 -3.21
N SER A 132 12.08 -13.48 -2.71
CA SER A 132 11.92 -13.17 -1.28
C SER A 132 11.54 -14.35 -0.37
N THR A 133 11.21 -15.52 -0.93
CA THR A 133 11.02 -16.77 -0.17
C THR A 133 12.32 -17.50 0.15
N LEU A 134 13.43 -17.11 -0.48
CA LEU A 134 14.76 -17.67 -0.25
C LEU A 134 15.47 -16.98 0.95
N PRO A 135 16.41 -17.68 1.62
CA PRO A 135 17.00 -17.23 2.89
C PRO A 135 17.65 -15.84 2.85
N LEU A 136 17.67 -15.17 4.01
CA LEU A 136 18.02 -13.77 4.19
C LEU A 136 19.30 -13.33 3.45
N ILE A 137 19.14 -12.47 2.44
CA ILE A 137 20.27 -11.71 1.88
C ILE A 137 20.75 -10.73 2.96
N LYS A 138 21.99 -10.91 3.44
CA LYS A 138 22.58 -10.03 4.45
C LYS A 138 22.82 -8.61 3.94
N ASN A 139 23.09 -8.44 2.64
CA ASN A 139 23.37 -7.16 1.99
C ASN A 139 22.77 -7.13 0.58
N THR A 140 21.97 -6.12 0.26
CA THR A 140 21.46 -5.88 -1.09
C THR A 140 22.11 -4.64 -1.68
N GLN A 141 22.69 -4.76 -2.87
CA GLN A 141 23.20 -3.64 -3.67
C GLN A 141 22.18 -3.34 -4.77
N SER A 142 21.94 -2.07 -5.09
CA SER A 142 21.12 -1.68 -6.25
C SER A 142 21.97 -0.85 -7.22
N ALA A 143 21.70 -1.02 -8.51
CA ALA A 143 22.34 -0.25 -9.57
C ALA A 143 21.25 0.30 -10.48
N SER A 144 21.45 1.51 -10.99
CA SER A 144 20.58 2.14 -11.99
C SER A 144 21.41 2.46 -13.23
N ILE A 145 20.83 2.21 -14.42
CA ILE A 145 21.46 2.61 -15.68
C ILE A 145 21.20 4.10 -15.87
N LEU A 146 22.23 4.92 -15.72
CA LEU A 146 22.17 6.32 -16.11
C LEU A 146 22.45 6.42 -17.61
N GLY A 147 21.40 6.67 -18.40
CA GLY A 147 21.56 7.05 -19.81
C GLY A 147 22.17 8.45 -19.92
N LYS A 148 23.12 8.65 -20.84
CA LYS A 148 23.55 10.01 -21.21
C LYS A 148 22.38 10.74 -21.88
N VAL A 149 22.04 11.91 -21.35
CA VAL A 149 21.13 12.89 -21.97
C VAL A 149 21.77 13.42 -23.26
#